data_AF-A0A2P8D4H7-F1
#
_entry.id   AF-A0A2P8D4H7-F1
#
_cell.length_a   1.000
_cell.length_b   1.000
_cell.length_c   1.000
_cell.angle_alpha   90.00
_cell.angle_beta   90.00
_cell.angle_gamma   90.00
#
_symmetry.space_group_name_H-M   'P 1'
#
loop_
_entity.id
_entity.type
_entity.pdbx_description
1 polymer ?
#
loop_
_entity_poly.entity_id
_entity_poly.type
_entity_poly.pdbx_seq_one_letter_code
_entity_poly.pdbx_strand_id
1 'polypeptide(L)'
;MVTFKLKEFLTLRTAGDTVVVQHTDGQVRSFAMDAAEREVLQRLLSHQGLDDAALAAWQSPLKDYFLEQDLFREEEGQPAHRERHDLYLDYIAYKYATPIDKQQLEAKRVLVLGAGGGGAGVLYQLAQLGIKELAVADFDTVSETDIRRSMVYRKRHIGQKKTTVLQQELGENFGTALTIFDVKIDAGNINRILSSGRYDLVVNGIDPDPEHKMILNRLCHQYRVPVLFIAYSYEMLLVGPLVVPGSTSCYESYNKHVRETVEGRFDFYSIRRMPSDYLHHPSANFSINMLCAFAVRDILFFLAGKYEIVATWGTLLFLDGVGMSIDTFELNCTDDCPVCKPGPTL
;
A
#
# COMPACT_ATOMS: atom_id res chain seq x y z
N MET A 1 -15.87 -22.59 -27.16
CA MET A 1 -16.33 -21.35 -27.82
C MET A 1 -15.30 -20.30 -27.48
N VAL A 2 -14.58 -19.81 -28.49
CA VAL A 2 -13.56 -18.77 -28.29
C VAL A 2 -14.29 -17.43 -28.16
N THR A 3 -13.93 -16.65 -27.15
CA THR A 3 -14.47 -15.31 -26.96
C THR A 3 -13.33 -14.30 -27.08
N PHE A 4 -13.45 -13.34 -27.98
CA PHE A 4 -12.54 -12.21 -28.14
C PHE A 4 -12.91 -11.11 -27.13
N LYS A 5 -11.96 -10.75 -26.29
CA LYS A 5 -12.07 -9.63 -25.34
C LYS A 5 -10.94 -8.65 -25.55
N LEU A 6 -11.14 -7.41 -25.13
CA LEU A 6 -10.07 -6.42 -25.21
C LEU A 6 -8.93 -6.76 -24.24
N LYS A 7 -7.69 -6.72 -24.74
CA LYS A 7 -6.46 -6.73 -23.94
C LYS A 7 -6.41 -5.40 -23.21
N GLU A 8 -6.67 -5.45 -21.91
CA GLU A 8 -6.50 -4.33 -20.97
C GLU A 8 -7.48 -3.15 -21.10
N PHE A 9 -7.34 -2.18 -20.20
CA PHE A 9 -8.20 -1.02 -20.02
C PHE A 9 -7.98 0.03 -21.12
N LEU A 10 -8.60 -0.16 -22.29
CA LEU A 10 -8.65 0.90 -23.30
C LEU A 10 -9.43 2.10 -22.79
N THR A 11 -8.83 3.29 -22.86
CA THR A 11 -9.55 4.54 -22.58
C THR A 11 -10.33 4.94 -23.82
N LEU A 12 -11.62 4.60 -23.82
CA LEU A 12 -12.56 4.97 -24.87
C LEU A 12 -13.41 6.15 -24.38
N ARG A 13 -13.39 7.27 -25.11
CA ARG A 13 -14.31 8.39 -24.86
C ARG A 13 -15.32 8.45 -25.99
N THR A 14 -16.60 8.40 -25.66
CA THR A 14 -17.68 8.55 -26.66
C THR A 14 -18.25 9.96 -26.60
N ALA A 15 -18.36 10.63 -27.74
CA ALA A 15 -19.05 11.91 -27.89
C ALA A 15 -20.04 11.80 -29.05
N GLY A 16 -21.31 11.56 -28.75
CA GLY A 16 -22.32 11.27 -29.77
C GLY A 16 -21.97 10.01 -30.54
N ASP A 17 -21.86 10.15 -31.86
CA ASP A 17 -21.57 9.07 -32.82
C ASP A 17 -20.08 9.00 -33.15
N THR A 18 -19.22 9.35 -32.20
CA THR A 18 -17.77 9.26 -32.34
C THR A 18 -17.17 8.62 -31.09
N VAL A 19 -16.30 7.64 -31.27
CA VAL A 19 -15.41 7.13 -30.23
C VAL A 19 -14.00 7.60 -30.47
N VAL A 20 -13.39 8.07 -29.39
CA VAL A 20 -11.99 8.40 -29.33
C VAL A 20 -11.29 7.29 -28.56
N VAL A 21 -10.39 6.58 -29.24
CA VAL A 21 -9.53 5.55 -28.67
C VAL A 21 -8.20 6.20 -28.32
N GLN A 22 -7.82 6.13 -27.05
CA GLN A 22 -6.49 6.48 -26.60
C GLN A 22 -5.71 5.19 -26.32
N HIS A 23 -4.64 4.97 -27.08
CA HIS A 23 -3.75 3.83 -26.95
C HIS A 23 -2.70 4.06 -25.84
N THR A 24 -2.05 2.99 -25.37
CA THR A 24 -1.07 3.00 -24.25
C THR A 24 0.16 3.86 -24.54
N ASP A 25 0.54 3.99 -25.82
CA ASP A 25 1.64 4.83 -26.28
C ASP A 25 1.26 6.33 -26.40
N GLY A 26 0.04 6.70 -26.00
CA GLY A 26 -0.47 8.07 -26.05
C GLY A 26 -1.08 8.48 -27.40
N GLN A 27 -1.09 7.60 -28.41
CA GLN A 27 -1.79 7.90 -29.66
C GLN A 27 -3.30 8.00 -29.45
N VAL A 28 -3.90 9.00 -30.09
CA VAL A 28 -5.35 9.23 -30.03
C VAL A 28 -5.92 9.11 -31.45
N ARG A 29 -6.90 8.22 -31.63
CA ARG A 29 -7.63 8.07 -32.89
C ARG A 29 -9.12 8.18 -32.66
N SER A 30 -9.81 8.81 -33.62
CA SER A 30 -11.25 9.01 -33.57
C SER A 30 -11.92 8.21 -34.68
N PHE A 31 -13.02 7.55 -34.35
CA PHE A 31 -13.80 6.73 -35.28
C PHE A 31 -15.26 7.15 -35.18
N ALA A 32 -15.92 7.30 -36.33
CA ALA A 32 -17.37 7.41 -36.37
C ALA A 32 -17.99 6.08 -35.94
N MET A 33 -19.17 6.16 -35.33
CA MET A 33 -19.91 4.99 -34.85
C MET A 33 -21.38 5.09 -35.20
N ASP A 34 -21.95 4.01 -35.72
CA ASP A 34 -23.38 3.81 -35.78
C ASP A 34 -23.95 3.12 -34.52
N ALA A 35 -25.27 2.87 -34.53
CA ALA A 35 -25.97 2.23 -33.42
C ALA A 35 -25.53 0.78 -33.18
N ALA A 36 -25.19 0.02 -34.24
CA ALA A 36 -24.75 -1.35 -34.14
C ALA A 36 -23.32 -1.42 -33.58
N GLU A 37 -22.43 -0.53 -34.02
CA GLU A 37 -21.08 -0.38 -33.50
C GLU A 37 -21.09 0.01 -32.01
N ARG A 38 -22.06 0.84 -31.59
CA ARG A 38 -22.25 1.19 -30.17
C ARG A 38 -22.60 -0.02 -29.33
N GLU A 39 -23.45 -0.92 -29.81
CA GLU A 39 -23.81 -2.15 -29.10
C GLU A 39 -22.61 -3.11 -28.98
N VAL A 40 -21.85 -3.29 -30.07
CA VAL A 40 -20.63 -4.09 -30.07
C VAL A 40 -19.59 -3.54 -29.09
N LEU A 41 -19.36 -2.22 -29.09
CA LEU A 41 -18.47 -1.56 -28.14
C LEU A 41 -18.94 -1.71 -26.70
N GLN A 42 -20.24 -1.59 -26.42
CA GLN A 42 -20.77 -1.81 -25.08
C GLN A 42 -20.53 -3.24 -24.59
N ARG A 43 -20.67 -4.25 -25.46
CA ARG A 43 -20.35 -5.65 -25.13
C ARG A 43 -18.87 -5.86 -24.83
N LEU A 44 -17.98 -5.21 -25.60
CA LEU A 44 -16.53 -5.27 -25.38
C LEU A 44 -16.13 -4.57 -24.08
N LEU A 45 -16.65 -3.36 -23.83
CA LEU A 45 -16.38 -2.57 -22.62
C LEU A 45 -16.94 -3.19 -21.34
N SER A 46 -18.04 -3.95 -21.44
CA SER A 46 -18.62 -4.70 -20.32
C SER A 46 -17.97 -6.07 -20.11
N HIS A 47 -16.87 -6.36 -20.80
CA HIS A 47 -16.14 -7.64 -20.77
C HIS A 47 -16.99 -8.88 -21.14
N GLN A 48 -18.13 -8.70 -21.80
CA GLN A 48 -18.91 -9.82 -22.35
C GLN A 48 -18.20 -10.47 -23.54
N GLY A 49 -17.38 -9.69 -24.25
CA GLY A 49 -16.62 -10.15 -25.42
C GLY A 49 -17.50 -10.42 -26.65
N LEU A 50 -16.84 -10.81 -27.74
CA LEU A 50 -17.45 -11.21 -29.00
C LEU A 50 -17.07 -12.65 -29.30
N ASP A 51 -17.99 -13.46 -29.81
CA ASP A 51 -17.64 -14.76 -30.37
C ASP A 51 -17.11 -14.60 -31.81
N ASP A 52 -16.59 -15.69 -32.40
CA ASP A 52 -16.07 -15.70 -33.77
C ASP A 52 -17.07 -15.12 -34.80
N ALA A 53 -18.35 -15.45 -34.64
CA ALA A 53 -19.40 -15.01 -35.55
C ALA A 53 -19.66 -13.50 -35.42
N ALA A 54 -19.75 -12.97 -34.20
CA ALA A 54 -19.96 -11.56 -33.94
C ALA A 54 -18.74 -10.72 -34.33
N LEU A 55 -17.51 -11.23 -34.08
CA LEU A 55 -16.30 -10.56 -34.53
C LEU A 55 -16.24 -10.53 -36.06
N ALA A 56 -16.55 -11.63 -36.75
CA ALA A 56 -16.58 -11.68 -38.21
C ALA A 56 -17.64 -10.74 -38.81
N ALA A 57 -18.83 -10.66 -38.18
CA ALA A 57 -19.93 -9.80 -38.63
C ALA A 57 -19.68 -8.31 -38.40
N TRP A 58 -18.84 -7.94 -37.43
CA TRP A 58 -18.50 -6.55 -37.20
C TRP A 58 -17.60 -6.03 -38.34
N GLN A 59 -18.12 -5.13 -39.16
CA GLN A 59 -17.39 -4.48 -40.26
C GLN A 59 -17.22 -3.00 -39.93
N SER A 60 -16.04 -2.63 -39.44
CA SER A 60 -15.80 -1.29 -38.92
C SER A 60 -14.32 -0.92 -38.99
N PRO A 61 -13.97 0.33 -39.36
CA PRO A 61 -12.61 0.85 -39.22
C PRO A 61 -12.08 0.76 -37.78
N LEU A 62 -12.96 0.76 -36.79
CA LEU A 62 -12.58 0.59 -35.38
C LEU A 62 -12.15 -0.84 -35.07
N LYS A 63 -12.84 -1.85 -35.64
CA LYS A 63 -12.43 -3.25 -35.52
C LYS A 63 -11.07 -3.47 -36.17
N ASP A 64 -10.89 -2.93 -37.38
CA ASP A 64 -9.63 -3.06 -38.11
C ASP A 64 -8.49 -2.46 -37.29
N TYR A 65 -8.71 -1.27 -36.70
CA TYR A 65 -7.76 -0.68 -35.77
C TYR A 65 -7.50 -1.56 -34.54
N PHE A 66 -8.52 -2.15 -33.93
CA PHE A 66 -8.33 -3.04 -32.78
C PHE A 66 -7.53 -4.30 -33.14
N LEU A 67 -7.72 -4.86 -34.32
CA LEU A 67 -6.94 -6.00 -34.82
C LEU A 67 -5.50 -5.59 -35.14
N GLU A 68 -5.30 -4.46 -35.83
CA GLU A 68 -3.97 -3.91 -36.15
C GLU A 68 -3.12 -3.63 -34.91
N GLN A 69 -3.75 -3.13 -33.84
CA GLN A 69 -3.08 -2.85 -32.57
C GLN A 69 -3.01 -4.08 -31.65
N ASP A 70 -3.38 -5.26 -32.14
CA ASP A 70 -3.40 -6.53 -31.37
C ASP A 70 -4.20 -6.43 -30.06
N LEU A 71 -5.28 -5.66 -30.05
CA LEU A 71 -6.05 -5.34 -28.84
C LEU A 71 -7.03 -6.44 -28.42
N PHE A 72 -7.13 -7.58 -29.13
CA PHE A 72 -7.97 -8.70 -28.72
C PHE A 72 -7.16 -9.82 -28.09
N ARG A 73 -7.67 -10.39 -26.99
CA ARG A 73 -7.27 -11.69 -26.48
C ARG A 73 -8.38 -12.70 -26.73
N GLU A 74 -7.96 -13.92 -27.05
CA GLU A 74 -8.83 -15.08 -27.12
C GLU A 74 -8.94 -15.70 -25.72
N GLU A 75 -10.17 -15.88 -25.24
CA GLU A 75 -10.47 -16.70 -24.06
C GLU A 75 -11.21 -17.96 -24.50
N GLU A 76 -10.62 -19.12 -24.20
CA GLU A 76 -11.28 -20.43 -24.29
C GLU A 76 -11.89 -20.80 -22.94
N GLY A 77 -13.21 -21.01 -22.90
CA GLY A 77 -13.91 -21.50 -21.70
C GLY A 77 -14.65 -20.41 -20.91
N GLN A 78 -15.12 -20.74 -19.70
CA GLN A 78 -15.77 -19.76 -18.83
C GLN A 78 -14.76 -18.66 -18.42
N PRO A 79 -15.17 -17.38 -18.36
CA PRO A 79 -14.29 -16.30 -17.94
C PRO A 79 -13.70 -16.64 -16.58
N ALA A 80 -12.36 -16.67 -16.48
CA ALA A 80 -11.71 -16.74 -15.18
C ALA A 80 -12.28 -15.61 -14.32
N HIS A 81 -12.89 -15.95 -13.18
CA HIS A 81 -13.38 -14.95 -12.23
C HIS A 81 -12.16 -14.19 -11.70
N ARG A 82 -11.83 -13.07 -12.36
CA ARG A 82 -10.80 -12.15 -11.88
C ARG A 82 -11.33 -11.41 -10.68
N GLU A 83 -10.55 -11.39 -9.61
CA GLU A 83 -10.94 -10.61 -8.44
C GLU A 83 -10.93 -9.13 -8.79
N ARG A 84 -11.79 -8.33 -8.15
CA ARG A 84 -11.89 -6.89 -8.42
C ARG A 84 -10.55 -6.17 -8.21
N HIS A 85 -9.72 -6.70 -7.32
CA HIS A 85 -8.39 -6.17 -7.07
C HIS A 85 -7.46 -6.37 -8.28
N ASP A 86 -7.54 -7.52 -8.95
CA ASP A 86 -6.75 -7.81 -10.16
C ASP A 86 -7.07 -6.80 -11.27
N LEU A 87 -8.35 -6.49 -11.44
CA LEU A 87 -8.81 -5.46 -12.38
C LEU A 87 -8.24 -4.07 -12.05
N TYR A 88 -8.14 -3.72 -10.75
CA TYR A 88 -7.53 -2.46 -10.35
C TYR A 88 -6.02 -2.43 -10.66
N LEU A 89 -5.30 -3.51 -10.38
CA LEU A 89 -3.87 -3.61 -10.69
C LEU A 89 -3.62 -3.55 -12.20
N ASP A 90 -4.43 -4.23 -13.00
CA ASP A 90 -4.40 -4.15 -14.47
C ASP A 90 -4.59 -2.70 -14.95
N TYR A 91 -5.56 -1.97 -14.37
CA TYR A 91 -5.80 -0.57 -14.72
C TYR A 91 -4.61 0.33 -14.37
N ILE A 92 -4.01 0.14 -13.19
CA ILE A 92 -2.84 0.90 -12.79
C ILE A 92 -1.65 0.56 -13.68
N ALA A 93 -1.45 -0.72 -14.00
CA ALA A 93 -0.40 -1.16 -14.91
C ALA A 93 -0.56 -0.52 -16.29
N TYR A 94 -1.78 -0.48 -16.81
CA TYR A 94 -2.09 0.23 -18.05
C TYR A 94 -1.81 1.73 -17.92
N LYS A 95 -2.41 2.39 -16.92
CA LYS A 95 -2.39 3.86 -16.78
C LYS A 95 -0.98 4.42 -16.60
N TYR A 96 -0.12 3.70 -15.89
CA TYR A 96 1.23 4.13 -15.59
C TYR A 96 2.28 3.42 -16.45
N ALA A 97 1.87 2.57 -17.41
CA ALA A 97 2.74 1.73 -18.24
C ALA A 97 3.71 0.85 -17.41
N THR A 98 3.18 0.30 -16.33
CA THR A 98 3.97 -0.22 -15.21
C THR A 98 3.43 -1.60 -14.78
N PRO A 99 3.90 -2.71 -15.38
CA PRO A 99 3.33 -4.04 -15.12
C PRO A 99 3.52 -4.45 -13.65
N ILE A 100 2.46 -4.91 -13.00
CA ILE A 100 2.48 -5.40 -11.63
C ILE A 100 2.31 -6.92 -11.65
N ASP A 101 3.34 -7.64 -11.21
CA ASP A 101 3.29 -9.10 -11.12
C ASP A 101 2.70 -9.53 -9.77
N LYS A 102 1.50 -10.11 -9.84
CA LYS A 102 0.80 -10.63 -8.65
C LYS A 102 1.56 -11.75 -7.97
N GLN A 103 2.18 -12.68 -8.72
CA GLN A 103 2.93 -13.78 -8.13
C GLN A 103 4.15 -13.25 -7.37
N GLN A 104 4.79 -12.21 -7.90
CA GLN A 104 5.87 -11.53 -7.22
C GLN A 104 5.40 -10.89 -5.91
N LEU A 105 4.21 -10.26 -5.90
CA LEU A 105 3.60 -9.67 -4.70
C LEU A 105 3.20 -10.73 -3.66
N GLU A 106 2.61 -11.84 -4.08
CA GLU A 106 2.22 -12.96 -3.21
C GLU A 106 3.42 -13.54 -2.45
N ALA A 107 4.59 -13.57 -3.09
CA ALA A 107 5.84 -14.07 -2.53
C ALA A 107 6.55 -13.08 -1.58
N LYS A 108 6.03 -11.86 -1.41
CA LYS A 108 6.64 -10.85 -0.53
C LYS A 108 6.39 -11.12 0.94
N ARG A 109 7.40 -10.80 1.76
CA ARG A 109 7.36 -10.93 3.22
C ARG A 109 7.40 -9.57 3.89
N VAL A 110 6.35 -9.24 4.63
CA VAL A 110 6.27 -7.97 5.40
C VAL A 110 6.24 -8.28 6.89
N LEU A 111 7.18 -7.68 7.64
CA LEU A 111 7.17 -7.68 9.09
C LEU A 111 6.51 -6.40 9.61
N VAL A 112 5.48 -6.54 10.44
CA VAL A 112 4.83 -5.41 11.10
C VAL A 112 5.16 -5.44 12.59
N LEU A 113 5.76 -4.35 13.08
CA LEU A 113 6.04 -4.14 14.49
C LEU A 113 4.86 -3.40 15.11
N GLY A 114 4.14 -4.07 16.02
CA GLY A 114 2.92 -3.58 16.65
C GLY A 114 1.64 -4.07 15.95
N ALA A 115 0.67 -4.52 16.73
CA ALA A 115 -0.65 -5.00 16.31
C ALA A 115 -1.79 -4.10 16.84
N GLY A 116 -1.49 -2.84 17.13
CA GLY A 116 -2.48 -1.81 17.42
C GLY A 116 -3.38 -1.47 16.21
N GLY A 117 -4.13 -0.38 16.27
CA GLY A 117 -5.05 0.00 15.19
C GLY A 117 -4.37 0.13 13.81
N GLY A 118 -3.22 0.81 13.75
CA GLY A 118 -2.45 0.98 12.53
C GLY A 118 -1.84 -0.33 12.01
N GLY A 119 -1.04 -1.01 12.84
CA GLY A 119 -0.36 -2.23 12.44
C GLY A 119 -1.31 -3.38 12.07
N ALA A 120 -2.38 -3.59 12.85
CA ALA A 120 -3.39 -4.59 12.52
C ALA A 120 -4.14 -4.24 11.22
N GLY A 121 -4.47 -2.97 11.01
CA GLY A 121 -5.11 -2.50 9.78
C GLY A 121 -4.23 -2.67 8.54
N VAL A 122 -2.92 -2.43 8.65
CA VAL A 122 -1.95 -2.69 7.58
C VAL A 122 -1.88 -4.18 7.27
N LEU A 123 -1.68 -5.05 8.27
CA LEU A 123 -1.63 -6.51 8.07
C LEU A 123 -2.88 -7.03 7.38
N TYR A 124 -4.06 -6.60 7.83
CA TYR A 124 -5.34 -7.03 7.27
C TYR A 124 -5.50 -6.61 5.82
N GLN A 125 -5.18 -5.35 5.50
CA GLN A 125 -5.26 -4.86 4.12
C GLN A 125 -4.21 -5.51 3.21
N LEU A 126 -2.98 -5.76 3.68
CA LEU A 126 -1.98 -6.49 2.90
C LEU A 126 -2.43 -7.93 2.57
N ALA A 127 -3.07 -8.61 3.50
CA ALA A 127 -3.67 -9.91 3.25
C ALA A 127 -4.83 -9.85 2.22
N GLN A 128 -5.66 -8.80 2.28
CA GLN A 128 -6.71 -8.55 1.27
C GLN A 128 -6.15 -8.27 -0.13
N LEU A 129 -4.94 -7.69 -0.24
CA LEU A 129 -4.23 -7.50 -1.51
C LEU A 129 -3.56 -8.78 -2.02
N GLY A 130 -3.63 -9.88 -1.25
CA GLY A 130 -3.11 -11.19 -1.65
C GLY A 130 -1.72 -11.52 -1.14
N ILE A 131 -1.06 -10.67 -0.32
CA ILE A 131 0.24 -11.04 0.27
C ILE A 131 0.06 -12.27 1.16
N LYS A 132 0.83 -13.33 0.90
CA LYS A 132 0.63 -14.64 1.53
C LYS A 132 1.49 -14.88 2.77
N GLU A 133 2.57 -14.13 2.94
CA GLU A 133 3.50 -14.32 4.04
C GLU A 133 3.70 -13.00 4.81
N LEU A 134 3.12 -12.94 6.01
CA LEU A 134 3.24 -11.80 6.91
C LEU A 134 3.90 -12.24 8.22
N ALA A 135 4.49 -11.28 8.92
CA ALA A 135 4.97 -11.46 10.28
C ALA A 135 4.53 -10.30 11.16
N VAL A 136 4.29 -10.57 12.43
CA VAL A 136 3.89 -9.56 13.41
C VAL A 136 4.62 -9.75 14.74
N ALA A 137 5.05 -8.65 15.34
CA ALA A 137 5.56 -8.62 16.70
C ALA A 137 4.67 -7.73 17.58
N ASP A 138 3.99 -8.32 18.56
CA ASP A 138 3.14 -7.62 19.53
C ASP A 138 2.86 -8.57 20.71
N PHE A 139 2.66 -8.02 21.91
CA PHE A 139 2.44 -8.78 23.15
C PHE A 139 1.07 -8.56 23.79
N ASP A 140 0.32 -7.57 23.30
CA ASP A 140 -0.91 -7.14 23.93
C ASP A 140 -2.04 -8.15 23.70
N THR A 141 -3.01 -8.09 24.60
CA THR A 141 -4.33 -8.69 24.40
C THR A 141 -5.32 -7.66 23.87
N VAL A 142 -6.34 -8.10 23.15
CA VAL A 142 -7.43 -7.25 22.67
C VAL A 142 -8.18 -6.66 23.87
N SER A 143 -8.35 -5.34 23.88
CA SER A 143 -9.11 -4.59 24.87
C SER A 143 -10.43 -4.05 24.29
N GLU A 144 -11.30 -3.51 25.14
CA GLU A 144 -12.54 -2.86 24.69
C GLU A 144 -12.28 -1.67 23.76
N THR A 145 -11.21 -0.92 24.01
CA THR A 145 -10.86 0.26 23.20
C THR A 145 -10.45 -0.14 21.78
N ASP A 146 -9.82 -1.31 21.62
CA ASP A 146 -9.38 -1.81 20.32
C ASP A 146 -10.56 -2.07 19.38
N ILE A 147 -11.70 -2.52 19.91
CA ILE A 147 -12.93 -2.76 19.14
C ILE A 147 -13.48 -1.46 18.54
N ARG A 148 -13.28 -0.34 19.24
CA ARG A 148 -13.81 0.97 18.81
C ARG A 148 -12.93 1.66 17.78
N ARG A 149 -11.67 1.24 17.66
CA ARG A 149 -10.66 1.93 16.82
C ARG A 149 -10.06 1.05 15.72
N SER A 150 -10.16 -0.27 15.82
CA SER A 150 -9.68 -1.23 14.81
C SER A 150 -10.85 -1.99 14.19
N MET A 151 -10.86 -2.11 12.86
CA MET A 151 -11.85 -2.93 12.14
C MET A 151 -11.55 -4.43 12.21
N VAL A 152 -10.38 -4.83 12.73
CA VAL A 152 -9.95 -6.23 12.78
C VAL A 152 -10.54 -6.96 14.00
N TYR A 153 -10.65 -6.27 15.15
CA TYR A 153 -11.02 -6.89 16.41
C TYR A 153 -12.53 -6.81 16.68
N ARG A 154 -13.10 -7.87 17.26
CA ARG A 154 -14.51 -7.98 17.60
C ARG A 154 -14.68 -8.20 19.11
N LYS A 155 -15.88 -7.96 19.65
CA LYS A 155 -16.21 -8.19 21.07
C LYS A 155 -15.82 -9.59 21.57
N ARG A 156 -16.00 -10.61 20.74
CA ARG A 156 -15.63 -12.00 21.06
C ARG A 156 -14.11 -12.22 21.25
N HIS A 157 -13.27 -11.28 20.81
CA HIS A 157 -11.82 -11.37 20.88
C HIS A 157 -11.22 -10.76 22.15
N ILE A 158 -12.02 -10.07 22.99
CA ILE A 158 -11.51 -9.43 24.22
C ILE A 158 -10.77 -10.46 25.09
N GLY A 159 -9.59 -10.09 25.57
CA GLY A 159 -8.72 -10.92 26.40
C GLY A 159 -7.86 -11.92 25.62
N GLN A 160 -8.10 -12.12 24.32
CA GLN A 160 -7.24 -12.92 23.47
C GLN A 160 -6.02 -12.11 23.01
N LYS A 161 -4.90 -12.79 22.73
CA LYS A 161 -3.72 -12.16 22.14
C LYS A 161 -4.05 -11.55 20.78
N LYS A 162 -3.66 -10.28 20.57
CA LYS A 162 -3.89 -9.56 19.30
C LYS A 162 -3.32 -10.31 18.10
N THR A 163 -2.10 -10.83 18.26
CA THR A 163 -1.38 -11.62 17.24
C THR A 163 -2.09 -12.92 16.89
N THR A 164 -2.63 -13.65 17.87
CA THR A 164 -3.40 -14.87 17.64
C THR A 164 -4.69 -14.59 16.88
N VAL A 165 -5.42 -13.53 17.26
CA VAL A 165 -6.64 -13.12 16.56
C VAL A 165 -6.35 -12.73 15.12
N LEU A 166 -5.26 -11.99 14.88
CA LEU A 166 -4.80 -11.68 13.52
C LEU A 166 -4.47 -12.96 12.74
N GLN A 167 -3.69 -13.88 13.31
CA GLN A 167 -3.33 -15.11 12.61
C GLN A 167 -4.57 -15.92 12.19
N GLN A 168 -5.58 -16.01 13.07
CA GLN A 168 -6.84 -16.65 12.75
C GLN A 168 -7.58 -15.90 11.63
N GLU A 169 -7.84 -14.60 11.79
CA GLU A 169 -8.65 -13.84 10.82
C GLU A 169 -7.96 -13.74 9.44
N LEU A 170 -6.63 -13.64 9.38
CA LEU A 170 -5.92 -13.59 8.10
C LEU A 170 -5.85 -14.96 7.42
N GLY A 171 -5.64 -16.03 8.20
CA GLY A 171 -5.62 -17.39 7.69
C GLY A 171 -6.98 -17.84 7.17
N GLU A 172 -8.04 -17.61 7.95
CA GLU A 172 -9.41 -18.04 7.62
C GLU A 172 -10.01 -17.25 6.45
N ASN A 173 -9.83 -15.92 6.40
CA ASN A 173 -10.49 -15.09 5.40
C ASN A 173 -9.70 -14.97 4.09
N PHE A 174 -8.36 -15.02 4.13
CA PHE A 174 -7.50 -14.69 2.97
C PHE A 174 -6.48 -15.77 2.62
N GLY A 175 -6.35 -16.83 3.44
CA GLY A 175 -5.32 -17.85 3.27
C GLY A 175 -3.91 -17.28 3.43
N THR A 176 -3.74 -16.22 4.23
CA THR A 176 -2.45 -15.58 4.49
C THR A 176 -1.82 -16.15 5.76
N ALA A 177 -0.58 -16.62 5.65
CA ALA A 177 0.19 -17.10 6.80
C ALA A 177 0.74 -15.92 7.61
N LEU A 178 0.58 -15.99 8.93
CA LEU A 178 1.11 -14.99 9.86
C LEU A 178 2.10 -15.63 10.85
N THR A 179 3.36 -15.22 10.78
CA THR A 179 4.38 -15.56 11.79
C THR A 179 4.25 -14.64 12.99
N ILE A 180 4.18 -15.20 14.21
CA ILE A 180 3.96 -14.43 15.44
C ILE A 180 5.25 -14.35 16.27
N PHE A 181 5.60 -13.14 16.68
CA PHE A 181 6.53 -12.85 17.77
C PHE A 181 5.75 -12.26 18.95
N ASP A 182 5.34 -13.10 19.92
CA ASP A 182 4.61 -12.67 21.12
C ASP A 182 5.57 -12.05 22.15
N VAL A 183 6.09 -10.86 21.84
CA VAL A 183 7.08 -10.14 22.64
C VAL A 183 6.77 -8.65 22.67
N LYS A 184 7.02 -8.02 23.83
CA LYS A 184 7.01 -6.56 23.92
C LYS A 184 8.27 -6.07 23.24
N ILE A 185 8.13 -5.31 22.16
CA ILE A 185 9.28 -4.81 21.40
C ILE A 185 10.11 -3.89 22.28
N ASP A 186 11.41 -4.16 22.33
CA ASP A 186 12.39 -3.37 23.05
C ASP A 186 13.72 -3.35 22.29
N ALA A 187 14.64 -2.48 22.73
CA ALA A 187 15.99 -2.36 22.20
C ALA A 187 16.75 -3.70 22.06
N GLY A 188 16.52 -4.65 22.97
CA GLY A 188 17.23 -5.92 23.03
C GLY A 188 16.71 -6.98 22.07
N ASN A 189 15.44 -6.88 21.64
CA ASN A 189 14.80 -7.94 20.84
C ASN A 189 14.59 -7.59 19.36
N ILE A 190 14.62 -6.32 18.95
CA ILE A 190 14.45 -5.92 17.54
C ILE A 190 15.43 -6.66 16.62
N ASN A 191 16.71 -6.75 17.04
CA ASN A 191 17.74 -7.45 16.27
C ASN A 191 17.40 -8.95 16.05
N ARG A 192 16.89 -9.61 17.09
CA ARG A 192 16.50 -11.03 17.01
C ARG A 192 15.29 -11.22 16.09
N ILE A 193 14.32 -10.32 16.14
CA ILE A 193 13.13 -10.38 15.28
C ILE A 193 13.55 -10.18 13.82
N LEU A 194 14.35 -9.15 13.52
CA LEU A 194 14.82 -8.88 12.15
C LEU A 194 15.67 -10.01 11.58
N SER A 195 16.55 -10.61 12.38
CA SER A 195 17.43 -11.70 11.95
C SER A 195 16.75 -13.07 11.87
N SER A 196 15.51 -13.20 12.33
CA SER A 196 14.78 -14.48 12.33
C SER A 196 14.37 -14.97 10.94
N GLY A 197 14.37 -14.08 9.94
CA GLY A 197 13.91 -14.39 8.59
C GLY A 197 14.33 -13.31 7.59
N ARG A 198 13.94 -13.52 6.33
CA ARG A 198 14.06 -12.51 5.29
C ARG A 198 12.75 -11.74 5.18
N TYR A 199 12.85 -10.42 5.16
CA TYR A 199 11.72 -9.51 4.99
C TYR A 199 12.02 -8.57 3.83
N ASP A 200 11.05 -8.39 2.94
CA ASP A 200 11.13 -7.39 1.86
C ASP A 200 10.86 -5.97 2.40
N LEU A 201 10.11 -5.88 3.50
CA LEU A 201 9.77 -4.61 4.14
C LEU A 201 9.45 -4.81 5.62
N VAL A 202 9.82 -3.82 6.44
CA VAL A 202 9.35 -3.67 7.81
C VAL A 202 8.39 -2.48 7.89
N VAL A 203 7.31 -2.61 8.66
CA VAL A 203 6.42 -1.50 9.02
C VAL A 203 6.51 -1.26 10.51
N ASN A 204 6.90 -0.04 10.90
CA ASN A 204 6.95 0.38 12.29
C ASN A 204 5.63 1.02 12.70
N GLY A 205 4.79 0.28 13.42
CA GLY A 205 3.52 0.73 13.99
C GLY A 205 3.48 0.72 15.53
N ILE A 206 4.62 0.66 16.20
CA ILE A 206 4.72 0.75 17.67
C ILE A 206 4.66 2.21 18.15
N ASP A 207 4.32 2.37 19.42
CA ASP A 207 4.29 3.66 20.13
C ASP A 207 5.61 4.44 19.98
N PRO A 208 5.57 5.78 20.12
CA PRO A 208 6.65 6.68 19.71
C PRO A 208 7.82 6.74 20.70
N ASP A 209 8.34 5.60 21.14
CA ASP A 209 9.62 5.54 21.85
C ASP A 209 10.76 5.93 20.87
N PRO A 210 11.46 7.06 21.10
CA PRO A 210 12.50 7.52 20.19
C PRO A 210 13.68 6.53 20.08
N GLU A 211 14.03 5.86 21.18
CA GLU A 211 15.14 4.92 21.22
C GLU A 211 14.86 3.71 20.33
N HIS A 212 13.66 3.14 20.43
CA HIS A 212 13.26 2.00 19.60
C HIS A 212 13.29 2.32 18.10
N LYS A 213 12.83 3.51 17.70
CA LYS A 213 12.86 3.93 16.28
C LYS A 213 14.28 4.10 15.75
N MET A 214 15.18 4.68 16.55
CA MET A 214 16.58 4.84 16.17
C MET A 214 17.30 3.49 16.05
N ILE A 215 17.06 2.58 16.99
CA ILE A 215 17.60 1.21 16.94
C ILE A 215 17.08 0.47 15.72
N LEU A 216 15.77 0.50 15.48
CA LEU A 216 15.15 -0.12 14.31
C LEU A 216 15.76 0.44 13.01
N ASN A 217 15.87 1.76 12.89
CA ASN A 217 16.46 2.41 11.72
C ASN A 217 17.90 1.92 11.46
N ARG A 218 18.74 1.87 12.50
CA ARG A 218 20.13 1.40 12.40
C ARG A 218 20.21 -0.07 11.98
N LEU A 219 19.40 -0.93 12.61
CA LEU A 219 19.37 -2.36 12.31
C LEU A 219 18.84 -2.64 10.90
N CYS A 220 17.77 -1.96 10.48
CA CYS A 220 17.26 -2.05 9.10
C CYS A 220 18.33 -1.60 8.08
N HIS A 221 19.10 -0.55 8.39
CA HIS A 221 20.22 -0.14 7.55
C HIS A 221 21.33 -1.22 7.48
N GLN A 222 21.70 -1.78 8.64
CA GLN A 222 22.70 -2.85 8.75
C GLN A 222 22.30 -4.12 7.97
N TYR A 223 21.04 -4.55 8.08
CA TYR A 223 20.52 -5.72 7.38
C TYR A 223 20.08 -5.43 5.93
N ARG A 224 20.14 -4.17 5.49
CA ARG A 224 19.61 -3.71 4.19
C ARG A 224 18.14 -4.06 3.98
N VAL A 225 17.34 -3.92 5.04
CA VAL A 225 15.90 -4.13 5.01
C VAL A 225 15.20 -2.77 4.98
N PRO A 226 14.35 -2.50 3.98
CA PRO A 226 13.53 -1.29 3.94
C PRO A 226 12.60 -1.19 5.15
N VAL A 227 12.32 0.02 5.61
CA VAL A 227 11.36 0.26 6.72
C VAL A 227 10.46 1.45 6.46
N LEU A 228 9.15 1.25 6.58
CA LEU A 228 8.14 2.30 6.56
C LEU A 228 7.73 2.65 7.99
N PHE A 229 7.77 3.93 8.33
CA PHE A 229 7.25 4.43 9.60
C PHE A 229 5.80 4.88 9.45
N ILE A 230 4.95 4.52 10.40
CA ILE A 230 3.59 5.05 10.51
C ILE A 230 3.31 5.51 11.94
N ALA A 231 2.56 6.59 12.09
CA ALA A 231 2.10 7.05 13.39
C ALA A 231 0.83 7.90 13.23
N TYR A 232 0.09 8.05 14.32
CA TYR A 232 -1.04 8.95 14.39
C TYR A 232 -1.13 9.58 15.77
N SER A 233 -1.66 10.79 15.83
CA SER A 233 -1.94 11.49 17.08
C SER A 233 -3.06 12.49 16.82
N TYR A 234 -4.20 12.33 17.50
CA TYR A 234 -5.39 13.15 17.28
C TYR A 234 -5.85 13.09 15.81
N GLU A 235 -5.99 14.23 15.14
CA GLU A 235 -6.30 14.37 13.72
C GLU A 235 -5.10 14.10 12.79
N MET A 236 -3.87 14.14 13.32
CA MET A 236 -2.65 14.08 12.54
C MET A 236 -2.23 12.64 12.25
N LEU A 237 -1.93 12.36 10.99
CA LEU A 237 -1.43 11.08 10.50
C LEU A 237 -0.05 11.28 9.87
N LEU A 238 0.90 10.43 10.25
CA LEU A 238 2.25 10.42 9.71
C LEU A 238 2.44 9.12 8.93
N VAL A 239 2.64 9.24 7.62
CA VAL A 239 2.98 8.10 6.76
C VAL A 239 4.36 8.34 6.19
N GLY A 240 5.25 7.39 6.43
CA GLY A 240 6.65 7.49 6.08
C GLY A 240 7.52 8.12 7.17
N PRO A 241 8.79 8.37 6.84
CA PRO A 241 9.38 8.04 5.54
C PRO A 241 9.45 6.53 5.29
N LEU A 242 9.41 6.14 4.02
CA LEU A 242 9.92 4.85 3.59
C LEU A 242 11.44 4.98 3.46
N VAL A 243 12.15 4.35 4.39
CA VAL A 243 13.60 4.31 4.40
C VAL A 243 14.06 3.08 3.63
N VAL A 244 14.77 3.31 2.53
CA VAL A 244 15.41 2.27 1.72
C VAL A 244 16.93 2.42 1.85
N PRO A 245 17.60 1.51 2.58
CA PRO A 245 19.05 1.58 2.79
C PRO A 245 19.84 1.72 1.49
N GLY A 246 20.63 2.79 1.36
CA GLY A 246 21.43 3.09 0.18
C GLY A 246 20.70 3.83 -0.93
N SER A 247 19.40 4.12 -0.78
CA SER A 247 18.62 4.85 -1.79
C SER A 247 17.90 6.07 -1.25
N THR A 248 17.43 6.05 0.01
CA THR A 248 16.80 7.21 0.65
C THR A 248 17.55 7.62 1.92
N SER A 249 17.27 8.82 2.39
CA SER A 249 17.68 9.28 3.71
C SER A 249 17.05 8.43 4.82
N CYS A 250 17.77 8.26 5.92
CA CYS A 250 17.30 7.46 7.07
C CYS A 250 16.60 8.32 8.13
N TYR A 251 16.03 7.64 9.13
CA TYR A 251 15.26 8.29 10.20
C TYR A 251 16.09 9.22 11.10
N GLU A 252 17.42 9.06 11.15
CA GLU A 252 18.29 9.99 11.89
C GLU A 252 18.37 11.36 11.22
N SER A 253 18.49 11.39 9.89
CA SER A 253 18.44 12.63 9.12
C SER A 253 17.06 13.28 9.18
N TYR A 254 16.00 12.47 9.21
CA TYR A 254 14.63 12.93 9.47
C TYR A 254 14.53 13.70 10.79
N ASN A 255 14.94 13.09 11.92
CA ASN A 255 14.83 13.71 13.23
C ASN A 255 15.57 15.05 13.31
N LYS A 256 16.73 15.16 12.66
CA LYS A 256 17.48 16.42 12.57
C LYS A 256 16.75 17.46 11.72
N HIS A 257 16.33 17.08 10.51
CA HIS A 257 15.62 17.97 9.59
C HIS A 257 14.29 18.47 10.16
N VAL A 258 13.53 17.60 10.84
CA VAL A 258 12.27 17.97 11.50
C VAL A 258 12.50 18.94 12.64
N ARG A 259 13.51 18.74 13.48
CA ARG A 259 13.85 19.72 14.52
C ARG A 259 14.17 21.07 13.90
N GLU A 260 14.99 21.10 12.84
CA GLU A 260 15.38 22.35 12.17
C GLU A 260 14.22 23.05 11.43
N THR A 261 13.30 22.27 10.84
CA THR A 261 12.24 22.80 9.93
C THR A 261 10.91 23.02 10.64
N VAL A 262 10.61 22.21 11.65
CA VAL A 262 9.30 22.13 12.29
C VAL A 262 9.25 22.86 13.64
N GLU A 263 10.39 23.14 14.30
CA GLU A 263 10.43 24.01 15.50
C GLU A 263 9.83 25.41 15.27
N GLY A 264 9.57 25.82 14.01
CA GLY A 264 8.82 27.03 13.68
C GLY A 264 7.37 26.85 13.19
N ARG A 265 6.90 25.63 12.89
CA ARG A 265 5.60 25.39 12.21
C ARG A 265 4.62 24.51 12.99
N PHE A 266 5.11 23.53 13.75
CA PHE A 266 4.25 22.68 14.59
C PHE A 266 4.89 22.58 15.97
N ASP A 267 4.23 23.17 16.96
CA ASP A 267 4.65 23.05 18.35
C ASP A 267 4.12 21.74 18.93
N PHE A 268 4.87 20.65 18.71
CA PHE A 268 4.58 19.34 19.30
C PHE A 268 4.62 19.36 20.84
N TYR A 269 5.24 20.38 21.46
CA TYR A 269 5.28 20.56 22.91
C TYR A 269 4.05 21.33 23.44
N SER A 270 3.38 22.17 22.64
CA SER A 270 2.11 22.83 22.98
C SER A 270 0.85 22.15 22.48
N ILE A 271 0.97 20.96 21.87
CA ILE A 271 -0.03 19.90 22.07
C ILE A 271 0.05 19.53 23.55
N ARG A 272 -0.43 20.45 24.40
CA ARG A 272 -0.56 20.29 25.83
C ARG A 272 -1.25 18.96 26.00
N ARG A 273 -0.54 18.02 26.65
CA ARG A 273 -1.18 16.90 27.34
C ARG A 273 -2.44 17.48 27.97
N MET A 274 -3.62 17.04 27.50
CA MET A 274 -4.84 17.30 28.25
C MET A 274 -4.54 16.93 29.71
N PRO A 275 -5.05 17.70 30.69
CA PRO A 275 -4.83 17.41 32.11
C PRO A 275 -4.95 15.91 32.35
N SER A 276 -3.83 15.35 32.79
CA SER A 276 -3.53 13.93 32.70
C SER A 276 -4.44 13.12 33.62
N ASP A 277 -5.39 12.39 33.04
CA ASP A 277 -5.98 11.19 33.64
C ASP A 277 -6.01 9.98 32.68
N TYR A 278 -5.70 10.17 31.38
CA TYR A 278 -5.78 9.11 30.37
C TYR A 278 -4.42 8.73 29.80
N LEU A 279 -3.99 7.49 30.04
CA LEU A 279 -2.79 6.84 29.46
C LEU A 279 -2.96 6.45 27.97
N HIS A 280 -4.06 6.83 27.32
CA HIS A 280 -4.41 6.39 25.98
C HIS A 280 -4.44 7.55 24.99
N HIS A 281 -3.72 7.40 23.87
CA HIS A 281 -3.75 8.37 22.78
C HIS A 281 -5.15 8.45 22.13
N PRO A 282 -5.77 9.65 22.08
CA PRO A 282 -7.04 9.84 21.40
C PRO A 282 -6.92 9.44 19.93
N SER A 283 -7.87 8.63 19.47
CA SER A 283 -7.91 8.18 18.08
C SER A 283 -9.31 7.78 17.67
N ALA A 284 -9.60 7.98 16.38
CA ALA A 284 -10.83 7.56 15.75
C ALA A 284 -10.54 6.51 14.67
N ASN A 285 -11.50 5.60 14.46
CA ASN A 285 -11.33 4.52 13.50
C ASN A 285 -11.08 5.02 12.06
N PHE A 286 -11.78 6.06 11.61
CA PHE A 286 -11.62 6.57 10.24
C PHE A 286 -10.20 7.11 10.01
N SER A 287 -9.62 7.84 10.97
CA SER A 287 -8.26 8.38 10.90
C SER A 287 -7.22 7.26 10.80
N ILE A 288 -7.39 6.20 11.60
CA ILE A 288 -6.52 5.02 11.54
C ILE A 288 -6.65 4.30 10.18
N ASN A 289 -7.87 4.16 9.66
CA ASN A 289 -8.07 3.53 8.35
C ASN A 289 -7.45 4.34 7.21
N MET A 290 -7.54 5.68 7.26
CA MET A 290 -6.83 6.55 6.31
C MET A 290 -5.33 6.29 6.38
N LEU A 291 -4.73 6.34 7.57
CA LEU A 291 -3.31 6.03 7.77
C LEU A 291 -2.93 4.68 7.13
N CYS A 292 -3.71 3.64 7.42
CA CYS A 292 -3.45 2.30 6.88
C CYS A 292 -3.56 2.27 5.35
N ALA A 293 -4.56 2.93 4.76
CA ALA A 293 -4.75 2.97 3.32
C ALA A 293 -3.59 3.68 2.60
N PHE A 294 -3.13 4.81 3.12
CA PHE A 294 -1.95 5.51 2.57
C PHE A 294 -0.68 4.67 2.71
N ALA A 295 -0.47 4.03 3.87
CA ALA A 295 0.68 3.15 4.09
C ALA A 295 0.65 1.95 3.14
N VAL A 296 -0.47 1.22 3.07
CA VAL A 296 -0.64 0.03 2.23
C VAL A 296 -0.49 0.35 0.75
N ARG A 297 -0.98 1.51 0.30
CA ARG A 297 -0.78 2.00 -1.07
C ARG A 297 0.71 2.11 -1.41
N ASP A 298 1.51 2.70 -0.52
CA ASP A 298 2.96 2.84 -0.75
C ASP A 298 3.68 1.48 -0.64
N ILE A 299 3.28 0.63 0.29
CA ILE A 299 3.81 -0.74 0.43
C ILE A 299 3.58 -1.52 -0.86
N LEU A 300 2.37 -1.51 -1.41
CA LEU A 300 2.00 -2.23 -2.63
C LEU A 300 2.92 -1.84 -3.79
N PHE A 301 3.06 -0.54 -4.04
CA PHE A 301 3.88 -0.06 -5.16
C PHE A 301 5.37 -0.26 -4.93
N PHE A 302 5.84 -0.11 -3.70
CA PHE A 302 7.22 -0.44 -3.34
C PHE A 302 7.54 -1.92 -3.61
N LEU A 303 6.67 -2.82 -3.14
CA LEU A 303 6.84 -4.27 -3.30
C LEU A 303 6.71 -4.73 -4.75
N ALA A 304 5.92 -4.03 -5.56
CA ALA A 304 5.81 -4.22 -7.01
C ALA A 304 6.99 -3.61 -7.79
N GLY A 305 7.96 -2.98 -7.12
CA GLY A 305 9.14 -2.36 -7.72
C GLY A 305 8.87 -1.04 -8.43
N LYS A 306 7.77 -0.34 -8.08
CA LYS A 306 7.26 0.86 -8.76
C LYS A 306 7.57 2.10 -7.95
N TYR A 307 8.86 2.33 -7.74
CA TYR A 307 9.38 3.31 -6.80
C TYR A 307 9.01 4.75 -7.18
N GLU A 308 8.87 5.02 -8.48
CA GLU A 308 8.54 6.33 -9.05
C GLU A 308 7.18 6.88 -8.62
N ILE A 309 6.27 5.99 -8.20
CA ILE A 309 4.95 6.38 -7.70
C ILE A 309 4.86 6.32 -6.18
N VAL A 310 5.87 5.82 -5.45
CA VAL A 310 5.84 5.73 -3.97
C VAL A 310 5.99 7.12 -3.36
N ALA A 311 4.95 7.57 -2.64
CA ALA A 311 4.88 8.96 -2.17
C ALA A 311 5.80 9.24 -0.97
N THR A 312 6.09 8.22 -0.18
CA THR A 312 6.94 8.29 1.02
C THR A 312 8.40 7.95 0.76
N TRP A 313 8.80 7.76 -0.50
CA TRP A 313 10.19 7.48 -0.88
C TRP A 313 11.09 8.65 -0.49
N GLY A 314 11.81 8.54 0.64
CA GLY A 314 12.60 9.65 1.19
C GLY A 314 11.76 10.86 1.63
N THR A 315 10.45 10.70 1.81
CA THR A 315 9.52 11.79 2.13
C THR A 315 8.60 11.37 3.27
N LEU A 316 8.35 12.28 4.22
CA LEU A 316 7.28 12.13 5.20
C LEU A 316 6.01 12.80 4.67
N LEU A 317 4.90 12.08 4.71
CA LEU A 317 3.57 12.66 4.54
C LEU A 317 2.96 12.95 5.91
N PHE A 318 2.55 14.19 6.10
CA PHE A 318 1.76 14.64 7.23
C PHE A 318 0.34 14.92 6.73
N LEU A 319 -0.66 14.22 7.28
CA LEU A 319 -2.04 14.37 6.86
C LEU A 319 -2.89 14.85 8.04
N ASP A 320 -3.68 15.89 7.81
CA ASP A 320 -4.78 16.26 8.70
C ASP A 320 -6.04 15.50 8.27
N GLY A 321 -6.43 14.49 9.03
CA GLY A 321 -7.61 13.67 8.74
C GLY A 321 -8.95 14.37 8.94
N VAL A 322 -8.97 15.57 9.53
CA VAL A 322 -10.19 16.37 9.74
C VAL A 322 -10.25 17.52 8.74
N GLY A 323 -9.16 18.29 8.65
CA GLY A 323 -9.02 19.40 7.69
C GLY A 323 -8.77 18.95 6.25
N MET A 324 -8.48 17.67 6.03
CA MET A 324 -8.23 17.05 4.72
C MET A 324 -7.06 17.70 3.95
N SER A 325 -6.01 18.13 4.67
CA SER A 325 -4.76 18.63 4.08
C SER A 325 -3.66 17.57 4.13
N ILE A 326 -2.71 17.68 3.19
CA ILE A 326 -1.51 16.85 3.14
C ILE A 326 -0.29 17.77 2.96
N ASP A 327 0.60 17.75 3.93
CA ASP A 327 1.91 18.39 3.87
C ASP A 327 2.99 17.32 3.63
N THR A 328 3.96 17.65 2.78
CA THR A 328 5.06 16.75 2.41
C THR A 328 6.39 17.32 2.85
N PHE A 329 7.19 16.50 3.53
CA PHE A 329 8.52 16.88 4.01
C PHE A 329 9.56 15.95 3.38
N GLU A 330 10.28 16.48 2.39
CA GLU A 330 11.40 15.77 1.76
C GLU A 330 12.56 15.64 2.73
N LEU A 331 13.19 14.47 2.75
CA LEU A 331 14.27 14.16 3.67
C LEU A 331 15.58 14.06 2.93
N ASN A 332 16.46 15.00 3.25
CA ASN A 332 17.82 15.02 2.74
C ASN A 332 18.78 14.43 3.76
N CYS A 333 19.69 13.58 3.28
CA CYS A 333 20.71 12.98 4.13
C CYS A 333 21.75 14.04 4.46
N THR A 334 21.91 14.35 5.74
CA THR A 334 22.94 15.27 6.21
C THR A 334 24.33 14.67 6.05
N ASP A 335 25.35 15.51 5.86
CA ASP A 335 26.75 15.08 5.69
C ASP A 335 27.32 14.34 6.90
N ASP A 336 26.80 14.63 8.09
CA ASP A 336 27.19 14.07 9.38
C ASP A 336 26.29 12.90 9.84
N CYS A 337 25.45 12.34 8.97
CA CYS A 337 24.53 11.28 9.35
C CYS A 337 25.30 10.01 9.76
N PRO A 338 25.21 9.55 11.03
CA PRO A 338 25.99 8.42 11.52
C PRO A 338 25.55 7.07 10.93
N VAL A 339 24.43 7.04 10.20
CA VAL A 339 23.86 5.82 9.62
C VAL A 339 24.04 5.79 8.11
N CYS A 340 23.61 6.83 7.39
CA CYS A 340 23.72 6.88 5.93
C CYS A 340 25.13 7.20 5.44
N LYS A 341 25.90 7.97 6.21
CA LYS A 341 27.26 8.39 5.89
C LYS A 341 28.17 8.06 7.08
N PRO A 342 28.33 6.77 7.43
CA PRO A 342 29.26 6.42 8.49
C PRO A 342 30.63 6.98 8.10
N GLY A 343 31.23 7.78 8.99
CA GLY A 343 32.62 8.23 8.83
C GLY A 343 33.55 7.02 8.66
N PRO A 344 34.81 7.22 8.26
CA PRO A 344 35.76 6.11 8.18
C PRO A 344 35.76 5.38 9.53
N THR A 345 35.41 4.09 9.52
CA THR A 345 35.52 3.21 10.69
C THR A 345 36.95 3.33 11.22
N LEU A 346 37.09 3.89 12.43
CA LEU A 346 38.36 3.98 13.15
C LEU A 346 38.90 2.58 13.48
#